data_AF-A0A933LZK9-F1
#
_entry.id   AF-A0A933LZK9-F1
#
_cell.length_a   1.000
_cell.length_b   1.000
_cell.length_c   1.000
_cell.angle_alpha   90.00
_cell.angle_beta   90.00
_cell.angle_gamma   90.00
#
_symmetry.space_group_name_H-M   'P 1'
#
loop_
_entity.id
_entity.type
_entity.pdbx_description
1 polymer ?
#
loop_
_entity_poly.entity_id
_entity_poly.type
_entity_poly.pdbx_seq_one_letter_code
_entity_poly.pdbx_strand_id
1 'polypeptide(L)'
;MIPFLFREVFGWILTLVGLAFASASLYFLLEPRHKIIEGAIAAFVGVLVFRAGISLQKTALAARVVARELRESREARERGTK
;
A
#
# COMPACT_ATOMS: atom_id res chain seq x y z
N MET A 1 2.63 -18.18 7.31
CA MET A 1 1.39 -17.47 6.88
C MET A 1 1.46 -16.08 7.48
N ILE A 2 1.82 -15.05 6.69
CA ILE A 2 1.96 -13.68 7.20
C ILE A 2 0.57 -13.21 7.68
N PRO A 3 0.43 -12.70 8.91
CA PRO A 3 -0.88 -12.29 9.42
C PRO A 3 -1.46 -11.18 8.55
N PHE A 4 -2.78 -11.25 8.32
CA PHE A 4 -3.51 -10.29 7.48
C PHE A 4 -3.22 -8.84 7.87
N LEU A 5 -3.21 -8.60 9.19
CA LEU A 5 -2.92 -7.29 9.78
C LEU A 5 -1.54 -6.76 9.39
N PHE A 6 -0.52 -7.63 9.32
CA PHE A 6 0.83 -7.23 8.95
C PHE A 6 0.87 -6.72 7.51
N ARG A 7 0.17 -7.38 6.58
CA ARG A 7 0.16 -6.97 5.17
C ARG A 7 -0.54 -5.63 4.97
N GLU A 8 -1.60 -5.38 5.71
CA GLU A 8 -2.34 -4.11 5.68
C GLU A 8 -1.52 -2.98 6.31
N VAL A 9 -0.94 -3.20 7.49
CA VAL A 9 -0.05 -2.23 8.17
C VAL A 9 1.15 -1.90 7.29
N PHE A 10 1.79 -2.90 6.67
CA PHE A 10 2.94 -2.68 5.80
C PHE A 10 2.58 -1.85 4.56
N GLY A 11 1.41 -2.11 3.96
CA GLY A 11 0.91 -1.32 2.84
C GLY A 11 0.67 0.15 3.22
N TRP A 12 0.12 0.40 4.41
CA TRP A 12 -0.06 1.76 4.94
C TRP A 12 1.29 2.45 5.23
N ILE A 13 2.21 1.77 5.91
CA ILE A 13 3.54 2.31 6.19
C ILE A 13 4.25 2.67 4.89
N LEU A 14 4.26 1.78 3.90
CA LEU A 14 4.95 2.02 2.63
C LEU A 14 4.31 3.19 1.87
N THR A 15 2.98 3.31 1.91
CA THR A 15 2.26 4.46 1.35
C THR A 15 2.67 5.77 2.04
N LEU A 16 2.72 5.80 3.38
CA LEU A 16 3.16 6.98 4.13
C LEU A 16 4.62 7.34 3.86
N VAL A 17 5.50 6.33 3.73
CA VAL A 17 6.90 6.55 3.36
C VAL A 17 7.01 7.17 1.96
N GLY A 18 6.29 6.65 0.98
CA GLY A 18 6.26 7.23 -0.37
C GLY A 18 5.79 8.69 -0.37
N LEU A 19 4.78 9.01 0.44
CA LEU A 19 4.28 10.38 0.62
C LEU A 19 5.31 11.29 1.30
N ALA A 20 6.07 10.78 2.27
CA ALA A 20 7.15 11.53 2.91
C ALA A 20 8.26 11.89 1.91
N PHE A 21 8.64 10.95 1.03
CA PHE A 21 9.61 11.23 -0.05
C PHE A 21 9.09 12.28 -1.05
N ALA A 22 7.80 12.20 -1.41
CA ALA A 22 7.18 13.22 -2.25
C ALA A 22 7.17 14.60 -1.57
N SER A 23 6.94 14.66 -0.26
CA SER A 23 6.99 15.90 0.52
C SER A 23 8.42 16.44 0.62
N ALA A 24 9.41 15.56 0.79
CA ALA A 24 10.83 15.92 0.79
C ALA A 24 11.28 16.48 -0.57
N SER A 25 10.74 15.96 -1.68
CA SER A 25 10.97 16.51 -3.01
C SER A 25 10.55 17.98 -3.10
N LEU A 26 9.35 18.31 -2.58
CA LEU A 26 8.86 19.70 -2.54
C LEU A 26 9.77 20.58 -1.67
N TYR A 27 10.24 20.06 -0.54
CA TYR A 27 11.18 20.77 0.32
C TYR A 27 12.49 21.12 -0.42
N PHE A 28 13.10 20.17 -1.12
CA PHE A 28 14.32 20.42 -1.90
C PHE A 28 14.13 21.43 -3.05
N LEU A 29 12.91 21.49 -3.60
CA LEU A 29 12.57 22.42 -4.67
C LEU A 29 12.34 23.85 -4.15
N LEU A 30 11.77 24.00 -2.95
CA LEU A 30 11.46 25.28 -2.31
C LEU A 30 12.67 25.90 -1.60
N GLU A 31 13.74 25.14 -1.42
CA GLU A 31 14.95 25.60 -0.74
C GLU A 31 15.72 26.62 -1.61
N PRO A 32 16.37 27.66 -1.03
CA PRO A 32 16.95 28.78 -1.81
C PRO A 32 18.00 28.35 -2.86
N ARG A 33 18.68 27.23 -2.61
CA ARG A 33 19.66 26.64 -3.54
C ARG A 33 19.04 25.82 -4.67
N HIS A 34 17.71 25.66 -4.70
CA HIS A 34 16.92 24.94 -5.71
C HIS A 34 17.60 23.64 -6.14
N LYS A 35 17.49 22.61 -5.28
CA LYS A 35 18.11 21.30 -5.51
C LYS A 35 17.25 20.45 -6.45
N ILE A 36 17.25 20.82 -7.73
CA ILE A 36 16.36 20.24 -8.75
C ILE A 36 16.63 18.75 -8.93
N ILE A 37 17.90 18.33 -8.93
CA ILE A 37 18.27 16.91 -9.14
C ILE A 37 17.88 16.07 -7.93
N GLU A 38 18.23 16.50 -6.71
CA GLU A 38 17.82 15.77 -5.50
C GLU A 38 16.29 15.73 -5.34
N GLY A 39 15.60 16.82 -5.68
CA GLY A 39 14.14 16.90 -5.71
C GLY A 39 13.54 15.92 -6.72
N ALA A 40 14.09 15.84 -7.94
CA ALA A 40 13.63 14.91 -8.97
C ALA A 40 13.84 13.44 -8.57
N ILE A 41 15.00 13.11 -7.98
CA ILE A 41 15.28 11.76 -7.47
C ILE A 41 14.32 11.40 -6.33
N ALA A 42 14.12 12.33 -5.37
CA ALA A 42 13.19 12.12 -4.27
C ALA A 42 11.74 11.93 -4.74
N ALA A 43 11.30 12.69 -5.76
CA ALA A 43 9.99 12.53 -6.37
C ALA A 43 9.85 11.14 -7.03
N PHE A 44 10.84 10.73 -7.82
CA PHE A 44 10.82 9.44 -8.50
C PHE A 44 10.73 8.27 -7.51
N VAL A 45 11.59 8.29 -6.47
CA VAL A 45 11.56 7.29 -5.41
C VAL A 45 10.22 7.32 -4.66
N GLY A 46 9.74 8.51 -4.31
CA GLY A 46 8.44 8.69 -3.64
C GLY A 46 7.28 8.08 -4.42
N VAL A 47 7.21 8.32 -5.73
CA VAL A 47 6.17 7.74 -6.60
C VAL A 47 6.24 6.22 -6.65
N LEU A 48 7.44 5.64 -6.79
CA LEU A 48 7.60 4.19 -6.82
C LEU A 48 7.17 3.54 -5.50
N VAL A 49 7.63 4.09 -4.38
CA VAL A 49 7.32 3.56 -3.04
C VAL A 49 5.83 3.72 -2.72
N PHE A 50 5.25 4.88 -3.03
CA PHE A 50 3.82 5.14 -2.85
C PHE A 50 2.96 4.17 -3.67
N ARG A 51 3.33 3.95 -4.94
CA ARG A 51 2.64 3.01 -5.82
C ARG A 51 2.77 1.56 -5.32
N ALA A 52 3.94 1.17 -4.83
CA ALA A 52 4.15 -0.16 -4.24
C ALA A 52 3.26 -0.37 -3.01
N GLY A 53 3.14 0.64 -2.13
CA GLY A 53 2.27 0.60 -0.96
C GLY A 53 0.80 0.38 -1.31
N ILE A 54 0.26 1.17 -2.24
CA ILE A 54 -1.13 1.04 -2.70
C ILE A 54 -1.35 -0.33 -3.38
N SER A 55 -0.39 -0.81 -4.17
CA SER A 55 -0.50 -2.13 -4.82
C SER A 55 -0.63 -3.26 -3.80
N LEU A 56 0.15 -3.21 -2.71
CA LEU A 56 0.05 -4.18 -1.61
C LEU A 56 -1.31 -4.11 -0.90
N GLN A 57 -1.84 -2.91 -0.67
CA GLN A 57 -3.17 -2.74 -0.07
C GLN A 57 -4.29 -3.32 -0.94
N LYS A 58 -4.24 -3.09 -2.26
CA LYS A 58 -5.22 -3.64 -3.20
C LYS A 58 -5.25 -5.18 -3.16
N THR A 59 -4.07 -5.80 -3.17
CA THR A 59 -3.98 -7.27 -3.09
C THR A 59 -4.39 -7.81 -1.71
N ALA A 60 -4.10 -7.09 -0.62
CA ALA A 60 -4.60 -7.40 0.73
C ALA A 60 -6.13 -7.43 0.78
N LEU A 61 -6.77 -6.40 0.25
CA LEU A 61 -8.22 -6.31 0.20
C LEU A 61 -8.84 -7.42 -0.65
N ALA A 62 -8.29 -7.69 -1.84
CA ALA A 62 -8.77 -8.76 -2.71
C ALA A 62 -8.72 -10.13 -2.02
N ALA A 63 -7.61 -10.45 -1.36
CA ALA A 63 -7.50 -11.70 -0.60
C ALA A 63 -8.50 -11.78 0.55
N ARG A 64 -8.81 -10.66 1.22
CA ARG A 64 -9.84 -10.62 2.28
C ARG A 64 -11.23 -10.94 1.75
N VAL A 65 -11.60 -10.32 0.62
CA VAL A 65 -12.91 -10.52 0.00
C VAL A 65 -13.08 -11.98 -0.42
N VAL A 66 -12.09 -12.56 -1.10
CA VAL A 66 -12.13 -13.97 -1.53
C VAL A 66 -12.17 -14.92 -0.34
N ALA A 67 -11.36 -14.68 0.70
CA ALA A 67 -11.36 -15.52 1.89
C ALA A 67 -12.68 -15.47 2.65
N ARG A 68 -13.36 -14.32 2.65
CA ARG A 68 -14.69 -14.15 3.25
C ARG A 68 -15.74 -14.92 2.45
N GLU A 69 -15.75 -14.76 1.13
CA GLU A 69 -16.71 -15.43 0.24
C GLU A 69 -16.59 -16.96 0.31
N LEU A 70 -15.36 -17.48 0.35
CA LEU A 70 -15.11 -18.92 0.50
C LEU A 70 -15.64 -19.47 1.83
N ARG A 71 -15.56 -18.69 2.92
CA ARG A 71 -16.14 -19.09 4.21
C ARG A 71 -17.66 -19.12 4.16
N GLU A 72 -18.28 -18.07 3.63
CA GLU A 72 -19.74 -17.97 3.50
C GLU A 72 -20.29 -19.09 2.60
N SER A 73 -19.64 -19.37 1.46
CA SER A 73 -20.01 -20.46 0.55
C SER A 73 -19.88 -21.84 1.18
N ARG A 74 -18.86 -22.06 2.03
CA ARG A 74 -18.66 -23.31 2.74
C ARG A 74 -19.76 -23.54 3.78
N GLU A 75 -20.08 -22.52 4.57
CA GLU A 75 -21.16 -22.59 5.56
C GLU A 75 -22.53 -22.83 4.91
N ALA A 76 -22.79 -22.19 3.76
CA ALA A 76 -24.01 -22.43 2.99
C ALA A 76 -24.12 -23.88 2.50
N ARG A 77 -23.02 -24.47 2.02
CA ARG A 77 -22.97 -25.87 1.59
C ARG A 77 -23.21 -26.84 2.75
N GLU A 78 -22.63 -26.57 3.91
CA GLU A 78 -22.82 -27.38 5.12
C GLU A 78 -24.26 -27.32 5.64
N ARG A 79 -24.96 -26.19 5.47
CA ARG A 79 -26.39 -26.04 5.82
C ARG A 79 -27.33 -26.73 4.84
N GLY A 80 -27.03 -26.73 3.54
CA GLY A 80 -27.87 -27.40 2.52
C GLY A 80 -27.74 -28.93 2.50
N THR A 81 -26.81 -29.50 3.26
CA THR A 81 -26.61 -30.96 3.36
C THR A 81 -27.34 -31.57 4.59
N LYS A 82 -27.93 -30.74 5.46
CA LYS A 82 -28.80 -31.15 6.56
C LYS A 82 -30.25 -30.97 6.20
#